data_AF-A0A5B0MSU9-F1
#
_entry.id   AF-A0A5B0MSU9-F1
#
_cell.length_a   1.000
_cell.length_b   1.000
_cell.length_c   1.000
_cell.angle_alpha   90.00
_cell.angle_beta   90.00
_cell.angle_gamma   90.00
#
_symmetry.space_group_name_H-M   'P 1'
#
loop_
_entity.id
_entity.type
_entity.pdbx_description
1 polymer ?
#
loop_
_entity_poly.entity_id
_entity_poly.type
_entity_poly.pdbx_seq_one_letter_code
_entity_poly.pdbx_strand_id
1 'polypeptide(L)'
;MRSSCSGGVSSNRLLSYGTPFYGLYYQKAETELSPVTAISQIMMIARAKLLYHDPSSGLSQSQIFALLGSTIQPQMYTAWEINTETLSSHAAHCMYISPSQDKIVCDYPSHLLYSSAAHQFLASDDSHWVTCIDALTLAVQQGLITIGDAREMAAKIILVRAIHQTMKKLLEGEDEIVSQEAECDQEDSISPRVSNNSIPYGHPV
;
A
#
# COMPACT_ATOMS: atom_id res chain seq x y z
N MET A 1 2.01 -35.49 10.34
CA MET A 1 2.82 -34.31 9.99
C MET A 1 2.02 -33.46 9.00
N ARG A 2 1.30 -32.44 9.47
CA ARG A 2 0.64 -31.48 8.59
C ARG A 2 1.67 -30.39 8.26
N SER A 3 2.07 -30.34 7.00
CA SER A 3 2.85 -29.24 6.45
C SER A 3 1.93 -28.03 6.35
N SER A 4 2.08 -27.06 7.26
CA SER A 4 1.45 -25.74 7.11
C SER A 4 2.09 -25.06 5.91
N CYS A 5 1.36 -24.97 4.81
CA CYS A 5 1.75 -24.13 3.69
C CYS A 5 1.58 -22.66 4.09
N SER A 6 2.63 -22.07 4.64
CA SER A 6 2.76 -20.62 4.80
C SER A 6 2.99 -19.99 3.42
N GLY A 7 1.95 -19.92 2.59
CA GLY A 7 2.01 -19.49 1.18
C GLY A 7 2.21 -17.98 0.96
N GLY A 8 2.99 -17.31 1.80
CA GLY A 8 3.32 -15.88 1.66
C GLY A 8 4.63 -15.66 0.90
N VAL A 9 4.71 -14.60 0.10
CA VAL A 9 5.98 -14.11 -0.46
C VAL A 9 6.79 -13.48 0.68
N SER A 10 8.08 -13.83 0.82
CA SER A 10 8.91 -13.25 1.89
C SER A 10 9.17 -11.75 1.67
N SER A 11 9.26 -10.97 2.77
CA SER A 11 9.53 -9.53 2.72
C SER A 11 10.76 -9.20 1.88
N ASN A 12 11.86 -9.94 2.06
CA ASN A 12 13.07 -9.73 1.27
C ASN A 12 12.81 -9.89 -0.23
N ARG A 13 12.08 -10.94 -0.65
CA ARG A 13 11.71 -11.12 -2.07
C ARG A 13 10.89 -9.95 -2.58
N LEU A 14 9.89 -9.53 -1.80
CA LEU A 14 9.00 -8.42 -2.13
C LEU A 14 9.78 -7.11 -2.36
N LEU A 15 10.72 -6.81 -1.46
CA LEU A 15 11.56 -5.60 -1.47
C LEU A 15 12.70 -5.66 -2.50
N SER A 16 13.01 -6.86 -3.01
CA SER A 16 13.94 -7.07 -4.12
C SER A 16 13.31 -6.91 -5.50
N TYR A 17 11.98 -6.72 -5.62
CA TYR A 17 11.35 -6.48 -6.91
C TYR A 17 11.46 -5.01 -7.33
N GLY A 18 11.71 -4.81 -8.64
CA GLY A 18 11.81 -3.52 -9.34
C GLY A 18 13.06 -2.71 -8.99
N THR A 19 13.01 -1.39 -9.15
CA THR A 19 14.14 -0.48 -8.92
C THR A 19 13.70 0.77 -8.15
N PRO A 20 14.48 1.23 -7.15
CA PRO A 20 15.74 0.67 -6.66
C PRO A 20 15.54 -0.60 -5.82
N PHE A 21 16.56 -1.45 -5.75
CA PHE A 21 16.52 -2.72 -5.00
C PHE A 21 16.61 -2.49 -3.48
N TYR A 22 15.46 -2.26 -2.84
CA TYR A 22 15.38 -2.07 -1.38
C TYR A 22 15.72 -3.32 -0.57
N GLY A 23 15.66 -4.51 -1.18
CA GLY A 23 15.98 -5.78 -0.54
C GLY A 23 17.37 -5.82 0.11
N LEU A 24 18.39 -5.17 -0.48
CA LEU A 24 19.74 -5.10 0.12
C LEU A 24 19.75 -4.27 1.41
N TYR A 25 19.02 -3.15 1.43
CA TYR A 25 18.88 -2.33 2.64
C TYR A 25 18.10 -3.09 3.71
N TYR A 26 17.05 -3.80 3.31
CA TYR A 26 16.26 -4.63 4.21
C TYR A 26 17.08 -5.77 4.81
N GLN A 27 17.82 -6.50 4.00
CA GLN A 27 18.69 -7.60 4.46
C GLN A 27 19.73 -7.11 5.47
N LYS A 28 20.29 -5.91 5.25
CA LYS A 28 21.19 -5.28 6.20
C LYS A 28 20.46 -4.82 7.47
N ALA A 29 19.26 -4.27 7.36
CA ALA A 29 18.49 -3.86 8.53
C ALA A 29 18.07 -5.05 9.40
N GLU A 30 17.70 -6.19 8.80
CA GLU A 30 17.31 -7.40 9.52
C GLU A 30 18.45 -8.06 10.33
N THR A 31 19.72 -7.73 10.07
CA THR A 31 20.81 -8.24 10.92
C THR A 31 20.86 -7.57 12.29
N GLU A 32 20.23 -6.39 12.42
CA GLU A 32 20.30 -5.55 13.62
C GLU A 32 18.91 -5.27 14.23
N LEU A 33 17.84 -5.41 13.46
CA LEU A 33 16.49 -4.99 13.81
C LEU A 33 15.48 -6.12 13.63
N SER A 34 14.33 -6.00 14.32
CA SER A 34 13.18 -6.86 14.04
C SER A 34 12.68 -6.65 12.59
N PRO A 35 12.09 -7.67 11.93
CA PRO A 35 11.55 -7.52 10.58
C PRO A 35 10.58 -6.35 10.43
N VAL A 36 9.71 -6.14 11.43
CA VAL A 36 8.74 -5.04 11.43
C VAL A 36 9.45 -3.68 11.47
N THR A 37 10.45 -3.54 12.32
CA THR A 37 11.25 -2.31 12.42
C THR A 37 12.07 -2.05 11.15
N ALA A 38 12.65 -3.11 10.57
CA ALA A 38 13.37 -3.03 9.31
C ALA A 38 12.45 -2.55 8.16
N ILE A 39 11.26 -3.15 8.01
CA ILE A 39 10.25 -2.69 7.04
C ILE A 39 9.90 -1.23 7.28
N SER A 40 9.65 -0.83 8.53
CA SER A 40 9.32 0.56 8.86
C SER A 40 10.43 1.54 8.45
N GLN A 41 11.71 1.18 8.63
CA GLN A 41 12.81 2.03 8.17
C GLN A 41 12.88 2.13 6.64
N ILE A 42 12.72 1.02 5.94
CA ILE A 42 12.68 1.01 4.47
C ILE A 42 11.53 1.88 3.95
N MET A 43 10.36 1.81 4.58
CA MET A 43 9.21 2.65 4.28
C MET A 43 9.49 4.14 4.48
N MET A 44 10.19 4.51 5.57
CA MET A 44 10.61 5.90 5.79
C MET A 44 11.60 6.37 4.72
N ILE A 45 12.55 5.53 4.32
CA ILE A 45 13.49 5.86 3.23
C ILE A 45 12.75 6.03 1.90
N ALA A 46 11.81 5.13 1.59
CA ALA A 46 11.01 5.22 0.37
C ALA A 46 10.17 6.51 0.34
N ARG A 47 9.52 6.86 1.46
CA ARG A 47 8.77 8.12 1.62
C ARG A 47 9.67 9.34 1.45
N ALA A 48 10.84 9.35 2.09
CA ALA A 48 11.79 10.45 1.99
C ALA A 48 12.28 10.64 0.55
N LYS A 49 12.59 9.56 -0.16
CA LYS A 49 12.95 9.61 -1.59
C LYS A 49 11.80 10.05 -2.48
N LEU A 50 10.58 9.65 -2.16
CA LEU A 50 9.40 10.01 -2.94
C LEU A 50 9.05 11.50 -2.77
N LEU A 51 9.17 12.05 -1.57
CA LEU A 51 8.83 13.44 -1.28
C LEU A 51 9.98 14.41 -1.51
N TYR A 52 11.22 13.92 -1.54
CA TYR A 52 12.48 14.66 -1.68
C TYR A 52 12.78 15.67 -0.55
N HIS A 53 11.79 16.47 -0.17
CA HIS A 53 11.81 17.45 0.91
C HIS A 53 10.58 17.29 1.81
N ASP A 54 10.67 17.86 3.01
CA ASP A 54 9.58 17.85 3.99
C ASP A 54 8.42 18.75 3.52
N PRO A 55 7.19 18.23 3.36
CA PRO A 55 6.03 19.02 2.95
C PRO A 55 5.43 19.89 4.07
N SER A 56 6.22 20.34 5.05
CA SER A 56 5.79 21.20 6.16
C SER A 56 5.07 22.49 5.74
N SER A 57 5.40 23.03 4.56
CA SER A 57 4.75 24.21 3.96
C SER A 57 3.63 23.87 2.97
N GLY A 58 3.19 22.61 2.93
CA GLY A 58 2.29 22.07 1.91
C GLY A 58 3.03 21.31 0.82
N LEU A 59 2.26 20.55 0.02
CA LEU A 59 2.79 19.73 -1.06
C LEU A 59 3.05 20.56 -2.33
N SER A 60 4.24 20.45 -2.89
CA SER A 60 4.54 20.97 -4.23
C SER A 60 3.83 20.13 -5.31
N GLN A 61 3.67 20.67 -6.52
CA GLN A 61 3.10 19.88 -7.64
C GLN A 61 3.89 18.58 -7.89
N SER A 62 5.22 18.63 -7.87
CA SER A 62 6.05 17.45 -8.09
C SER A 62 5.88 16.40 -6.99
N GLN A 63 5.73 16.81 -5.73
CA GLN A 63 5.39 15.89 -4.64
C GLN A 63 4.01 15.27 -4.82
N ILE A 64 3.01 16.06 -5.22
CA ILE A 64 1.66 15.57 -5.50
C ILE A 64 1.71 14.53 -6.61
N PHE A 65 2.36 14.83 -7.72
CA PHE A 65 2.45 13.91 -8.85
C PHE A 65 3.37 12.72 -8.59
N ALA A 66 4.30 12.80 -7.64
CA ALA A 66 5.02 11.64 -7.15
C ALA A 66 4.12 10.69 -6.33
N LEU A 67 3.30 11.25 -5.44
CA LEU A 67 2.32 10.49 -4.65
C LEU A 67 1.26 9.85 -5.56
N LEU A 68 0.72 10.60 -6.52
CA LEU A 68 -0.25 10.09 -7.49
C LEU A 68 0.39 9.12 -8.48
N GLY A 69 1.60 9.42 -8.96
CA GLY A 69 2.41 8.57 -9.83
C GLY A 69 2.62 7.18 -9.25
N SER A 70 3.00 7.10 -7.98
CA SER A 70 3.22 5.83 -7.29
C SER A 70 1.92 5.12 -6.86
N THR A 71 0.75 5.75 -6.90
CA THR A 71 -0.52 5.13 -6.46
C THR A 71 -1.44 4.80 -7.62
N ILE A 72 -1.75 5.79 -8.46
CA ILE A 72 -2.75 5.70 -9.54
C ILE A 72 -2.16 5.89 -10.95
N GLN A 73 -0.88 6.28 -11.05
CA GLN A 73 -0.14 6.45 -12.30
C GLN A 73 -0.87 7.34 -13.33
N PRO A 74 -1.10 8.63 -13.04
CA PRO A 74 -1.70 9.54 -14.01
C PRO A 74 -0.75 9.70 -15.21
N GLN A 75 -1.30 9.56 -16.41
CA GLN A 75 -0.54 9.75 -17.64
C GLN A 75 -0.45 11.25 -17.94
N MET A 76 0.72 11.83 -17.70
CA MET A 76 0.98 13.27 -17.86
C MET A 76 1.78 13.54 -19.14
N TYR A 77 1.14 13.44 -20.31
CA TYR A 77 1.86 13.45 -21.58
C TYR A 77 2.46 14.80 -21.98
N THR A 78 1.91 15.91 -21.48
CA THR A 78 2.31 17.28 -21.82
C THR A 78 2.93 18.02 -20.63
N ALA A 79 3.05 17.38 -19.46
CA ALA A 79 3.62 17.99 -18.26
C ALA A 79 5.14 17.78 -18.18
N TRP A 80 5.87 18.30 -19.17
CA TRP A 80 7.33 18.13 -19.26
C TRP A 80 8.04 18.52 -17.96
N GLU A 81 7.78 19.71 -17.44
CA GLU A 81 8.44 20.24 -16.23
C GLU A 81 8.21 19.34 -15.01
N ILE A 82 6.98 18.86 -14.82
CA ILE A 82 6.61 17.95 -13.73
C ILE A 82 7.30 16.60 -13.92
N ASN A 83 7.32 16.06 -15.14
CA ASN A 83 7.99 14.78 -15.42
C ASN A 83 9.51 14.89 -15.23
N THR A 84 10.13 16.01 -15.59
CA THR A 84 11.56 16.23 -15.34
C THR A 84 11.88 16.35 -13.86
N GLU A 85 11.07 17.08 -13.08
CA GLU A 85 11.29 17.23 -11.65
C GLU A 85 11.05 15.92 -10.90
N THR A 86 10.00 15.18 -11.28
CA THR A 86 9.73 13.87 -10.67
C THR A 86 10.83 12.84 -10.97
N LEU A 87 11.40 12.90 -12.18
CA LEU A 87 12.56 12.09 -12.59
C LEU A 87 13.83 12.47 -11.83
N SER A 88 14.12 13.77 -11.66
CA SER A 88 15.36 14.22 -11.01
C SER A 88 15.32 14.05 -9.49
N SER A 89 14.15 14.26 -8.87
CA SER A 89 14.06 14.51 -7.44
C SER A 89 13.15 13.51 -6.71
N HIS A 90 12.14 12.95 -7.37
CA HIS A 90 11.08 12.17 -6.72
C HIS A 90 11.06 10.70 -7.10
N ALA A 91 12.22 10.13 -7.44
CA ALA A 91 12.39 8.71 -7.74
C ALA A 91 11.49 8.14 -8.85
N ALA A 92 10.95 9.00 -9.73
CA ALA A 92 10.33 8.52 -10.96
C ALA A 92 11.41 8.01 -11.91
N HIS A 93 11.03 7.09 -12.77
CA HIS A 93 11.89 6.49 -13.79
C HIS A 93 11.41 6.92 -15.17
N CYS A 94 12.36 7.31 -16.00
CA CYS A 94 12.07 7.62 -17.40
C CYS A 94 11.74 6.32 -18.15
N MET A 95 10.51 6.20 -18.61
CA MET A 95 10.03 5.06 -19.39
C MET A 95 10.21 5.28 -20.89
N TYR A 96 10.00 6.53 -21.33
CA TYR A 96 10.04 6.88 -22.74
C TYR A 96 10.33 8.37 -22.91
N ILE A 97 11.18 8.68 -23.88
CA ILE A 97 11.38 10.03 -24.38
C ILE A 97 10.94 10.03 -25.84
N SER A 98 10.11 10.98 -26.24
CA SER A 98 9.70 11.10 -27.65
C SER A 98 10.92 11.38 -28.53
N PRO A 99 10.94 10.87 -29.78
CA PRO A 99 11.98 11.23 -30.75
C PRO A 99 12.08 12.75 -30.99
N SER A 100 10.97 13.46 -30.88
CA SER A 100 10.88 14.93 -30.95
C SER A 100 11.40 15.65 -29.69
N GLN A 101 11.73 14.92 -28.62
CA GLN A 101 12.23 15.44 -27.33
C GLN A 101 11.29 16.43 -26.62
N ASP A 102 10.02 16.44 -26.99
CA ASP A 102 8.97 17.28 -26.42
C ASP A 102 8.15 16.57 -25.33
N LYS A 103 8.39 15.27 -25.11
CA LYS A 103 7.65 14.44 -24.17
C LYS A 103 8.57 13.45 -23.46
N ILE A 104 8.52 13.47 -22.15
CA ILE A 104 9.02 12.40 -21.28
C ILE A 104 7.81 11.72 -20.65
N VAL A 105 7.83 10.40 -20.59
CA VAL A 105 6.89 9.59 -19.80
C VAL A 105 7.67 9.01 -18.63
N CYS A 106 7.24 9.35 -17.42
CA CYS A 106 7.83 8.85 -16.18
C CYS A 106 6.88 7.85 -15.50
N ASP A 107 7.43 6.87 -14.78
CA ASP A 107 6.68 5.90 -13.98
C ASP A 107 7.48 5.42 -12.75
N TYR A 108 6.86 4.66 -11.86
CA TYR A 108 7.43 4.15 -10.62
C TYR A 108 7.55 2.62 -10.64
N PRO A 109 8.63 2.05 -11.22
CA PRO A 109 8.94 0.63 -11.07
C PRO A 109 9.18 0.31 -9.58
N SER A 110 8.84 -0.89 -9.12
CA SER A 110 8.63 -1.18 -7.68
C SER A 110 7.43 -0.47 -7.06
N HIS A 111 6.30 -0.46 -7.78
CA HIS A 111 5.04 0.13 -7.35
C HIS A 111 4.76 -0.15 -5.87
N LEU A 112 4.94 -1.37 -5.38
CA LEU A 112 4.57 -1.69 -4.00
C LEU A 112 5.18 -0.78 -2.92
N LEU A 113 6.49 -0.51 -2.93
CA LEU A 113 7.12 0.24 -1.84
C LEU A 113 6.76 1.73 -1.88
N TYR A 114 6.93 2.34 -3.05
CA TYR A 114 6.56 3.74 -3.23
C TYR A 114 5.05 3.95 -3.10
N SER A 115 4.23 3.02 -3.62
CA SER A 115 2.77 3.04 -3.46
C SER A 115 2.39 2.88 -2.00
N SER A 116 3.01 1.96 -1.25
CA SER A 116 2.75 1.82 0.19
C SER A 116 3.14 3.09 0.94
N ALA A 117 4.26 3.72 0.58
CA ALA A 117 4.75 4.92 1.24
C ALA A 117 3.85 6.12 0.95
N ALA A 118 3.45 6.28 -0.32
CA ALA A 118 2.48 7.26 -0.74
C ALA A 118 1.11 7.03 -0.10
N HIS A 119 0.66 5.77 -0.06
CA HIS A 119 -0.60 5.40 0.55
C HIS A 119 -0.61 5.76 2.04
N GLN A 120 0.44 5.41 2.79
CA GLN A 120 0.57 5.75 4.20
C GLN A 120 0.60 7.28 4.41
N PHE A 121 1.29 8.02 3.54
CA PHE A 121 1.31 9.49 3.58
C PHE A 121 -0.08 10.09 3.35
N LEU A 122 -0.75 9.65 2.29
CA LEU A 122 -2.08 10.16 1.94
C LEU A 122 -3.13 9.75 2.97
N ALA A 123 -2.96 8.60 3.61
CA ALA A 123 -3.83 8.10 4.68
C ALA A 123 -3.68 8.86 6.01
N SER A 124 -2.57 9.56 6.24
CA SER A 124 -2.32 10.18 7.54
C SER A 124 -3.19 11.41 7.80
N ASP A 125 -3.65 12.07 6.73
CA ASP A 125 -4.53 13.24 6.79
C ASP A 125 -5.37 13.32 5.50
N ASP A 126 -6.69 13.45 5.67
CA ASP A 126 -7.61 13.60 4.54
C ASP A 126 -7.34 14.87 3.71
N SER A 127 -6.73 15.89 4.31
CA SER A 127 -6.31 17.11 3.62
C SER A 127 -5.31 16.83 2.48
N HIS A 128 -4.48 15.80 2.61
CA HIS A 128 -3.54 15.39 1.57
C HIS A 128 -4.26 14.90 0.31
N TRP A 129 -5.30 14.08 0.48
CA TRP A 129 -6.11 13.62 -0.64
C TRP A 129 -6.88 14.75 -1.31
N VAL A 130 -7.44 15.68 -0.54
CA VAL A 130 -8.12 16.85 -1.10
C VAL A 130 -7.14 17.65 -1.97
N THR A 131 -5.94 17.93 -1.43
CA THR A 131 -4.88 18.64 -2.15
C THR A 131 -4.48 17.91 -3.44
N CYS A 132 -4.34 16.58 -3.40
CA CYS A 132 -4.01 15.79 -4.58
C CYS A 132 -5.13 15.79 -5.63
N ILE A 133 -6.40 15.71 -5.21
CA ILE A 133 -7.57 15.75 -6.11
C ILE A 133 -7.69 17.13 -6.77
N ASP A 134 -7.47 18.21 -6.02
CA ASP A 134 -7.52 19.58 -6.54
C ASP A 134 -6.43 19.79 -7.60
N ALA A 135 -5.20 19.37 -7.31
CA ALA A 135 -4.10 19.45 -8.27
C ALA A 135 -4.32 18.58 -9.51
N LEU A 136 -4.88 17.38 -9.35
CA LEU A 136 -5.24 16.51 -10.47
C LEU A 136 -6.34 17.15 -11.34
N THR A 137 -7.35 17.75 -10.70
CA THR A 137 -8.44 18.46 -11.38
C THR A 137 -7.89 19.64 -12.18
N LEU A 138 -6.97 20.42 -11.59
CA LEU A 138 -6.30 21.52 -12.26
C LEU A 138 -5.48 21.04 -13.47
N ALA A 139 -4.75 19.93 -13.33
CA ALA A 139 -3.98 19.35 -14.44
C ALA A 139 -4.87 18.88 -15.61
N VAL A 140 -6.06 18.31 -15.32
CA VAL A 140 -7.05 17.99 -16.36
C VAL A 140 -7.56 19.26 -17.03
N GLN A 141 -7.88 20.31 -16.26
CA GLN A 141 -8.37 21.59 -16.81
C GLN A 141 -7.31 22.29 -17.69
N GLN A 142 -6.03 22.15 -17.34
CA GLN A 142 -4.90 22.71 -18.09
C GLN A 142 -4.51 21.86 -19.31
N GLY A 143 -5.13 20.71 -19.53
CA GLY A 143 -4.79 19.80 -20.64
C GLY A 143 -3.45 19.06 -20.44
N LEU A 144 -2.96 18.98 -19.20
CA LEU A 144 -1.79 18.18 -18.83
C LEU A 144 -2.09 16.68 -18.81
N ILE A 145 -3.36 16.35 -18.56
CA ILE A 145 -3.92 15.00 -18.53
C ILE A 145 -5.16 14.99 -19.42
N THR A 146 -5.35 13.92 -20.21
CA THR A 146 -6.51 13.85 -21.11
C THR A 146 -7.79 13.56 -20.32
N ILE A 147 -8.93 14.07 -20.80
CA ILE A 147 -10.24 13.84 -20.15
C ILE A 147 -10.60 12.34 -20.11
N GLY A 148 -10.12 11.55 -21.09
CA GLY A 148 -10.29 10.09 -21.08
C GLY A 148 -9.63 9.43 -19.88
N ASP A 149 -8.41 9.88 -19.54
CA ASP A 149 -7.64 9.37 -18.41
C ASP A 149 -8.25 9.82 -17.07
N ALA A 150 -8.91 10.98 -17.02
CA ALA A 150 -9.52 11.51 -15.80
C ALA A 150 -10.57 10.55 -15.18
N ARG A 151 -11.35 9.85 -16.02
CA ARG A 151 -12.32 8.84 -15.53
C ARG A 151 -11.61 7.66 -14.88
N GLU A 152 -10.56 7.16 -15.52
CA GLU A 152 -9.76 6.06 -14.98
C GLU A 152 -9.12 6.46 -13.65
N MET A 153 -8.57 7.69 -13.57
CA MET A 153 -7.98 8.21 -12.34
C MET A 153 -9.01 8.34 -11.22
N ALA A 154 -10.21 8.83 -11.50
CA ALA A 154 -11.28 8.90 -10.51
C ALA A 154 -11.62 7.50 -9.95
N ALA A 155 -11.74 6.49 -10.82
CA ALA A 155 -11.99 5.11 -10.39
C ALA A 155 -10.84 4.57 -9.52
N LYS A 156 -9.60 4.83 -9.89
CA LYS A 156 -8.41 4.43 -9.10
C LYS A 156 -8.39 5.11 -7.73
N ILE A 157 -8.69 6.42 -7.65
CA ILE A 157 -8.76 7.15 -6.37
C ILE A 157 -9.83 6.55 -5.46
N ILE A 158 -11.03 6.28 -5.98
CA ILE A 158 -12.13 5.66 -5.22
C ILE A 158 -11.68 4.30 -4.70
N LEU A 159 -11.05 3.47 -5.54
CA LEU A 159 -10.58 2.15 -5.14
C LEU A 159 -9.51 2.22 -4.05
N VAL A 160 -8.51 3.09 -4.20
CA VAL A 160 -7.45 3.28 -3.20
C VAL A 160 -8.04 3.77 -1.87
N ARG A 161 -9.00 4.70 -1.90
CA ARG A 161 -9.71 5.16 -0.70
C ARG A 161 -10.57 4.08 -0.06
N ALA A 162 -11.26 3.26 -0.84
CA ALA A 162 -12.07 2.16 -0.34
C ALA A 162 -11.20 1.09 0.35
N ILE A 163 -10.06 0.73 -0.27
CA ILE A 163 -9.08 -0.18 0.34
C ILE A 163 -8.59 0.37 1.68
N HIS A 164 -8.23 1.65 1.72
CA HIS A 164 -7.78 2.31 2.95
C HIS A 164 -8.83 2.22 4.07
N GLN A 165 -10.07 2.63 3.78
CA GLN A 165 -11.15 2.59 4.77
C GLN A 165 -11.45 1.18 5.26
N THR A 166 -11.34 0.18 4.37
CA THR A 166 -11.55 -1.23 4.71
C THR A 166 -10.45 -1.73 5.64
N MET A 167 -9.17 -1.45 5.32
CA MET A 167 -8.04 -1.82 6.17
C MET A 167 -8.10 -1.17 7.54
N LYS A 168 -8.47 0.11 7.60
CA LYS A 168 -8.65 0.83 8.86
C LYS A 168 -9.71 0.15 9.75
N LYS A 169 -10.87 -0.19 9.18
CA LYS A 169 -11.94 -0.90 9.90
C LYS A 169 -11.55 -2.30 10.36
N LEU A 170 -10.77 -3.03 9.57
CA LEU A 170 -10.29 -4.36 9.96
C LEU A 170 -9.35 -4.27 11.17
N LEU A 171 -8.44 -3.30 11.18
CA LEU A 171 -7.51 -3.08 12.29
C LEU A 171 -8.23 -2.55 13.55
N GLU A 172 -9.22 -1.67 13.39
CA GLU A 172 -10.02 -1.16 14.52
C GLU A 172 -11.01 -2.20 15.07
N GLY A 173 -11.53 -3.09 14.22
CA GLY A 173 -12.45 -4.17 14.63
C GLY A 173 -11.76 -5.35 15.32
N GLU A 174 -10.45 -5.54 15.12
CA GLU A 174 -9.66 -6.56 15.83
C GLU A 174 -9.43 -6.19 17.31
N ASP A 175 -9.43 -4.90 17.67
CA ASP A 175 -9.32 -4.44 19.06
C ASP A 175 -10.62 -4.64 19.87
N GLU A 176 -11.79 -4.71 19.21
CA GLU A 176 -13.07 -5.01 19.87
C GLU A 176 -13.28 -6.51 20.14
N ILE A 177 -12.72 -7.40 19.31
CA ILE A 177 -12.87 -8.86 19.45
C ILE A 177 -12.08 -9.38 20.67
N VAL A 178 -10.91 -8.80 20.97
CA VAL A 178 -10.12 -9.17 22.16
C VAL A 178 -10.84 -8.79 23.46
N SER A 179 -11.74 -7.79 23.42
CA SER A 179 -12.50 -7.36 24.59
C SER A 179 -13.72 -8.24 24.88
N GLN A 180 -14.17 -9.07 23.92
CA GLN A 180 -15.31 -9.99 24.10
C GLN A 180 -14.90 -11.43 24.45
N GLU A 181 -13.65 -11.83 24.22
CA GLU A 181 -13.16 -13.16 24.61
C GLU A 181 -12.75 -13.27 26.10
N ALA A 182 -12.68 -12.15 26.84
CA ALA A 182 -12.34 -12.14 28.26
C ALA A 182 -13.54 -12.34 29.21
N GLU A 183 -14.77 -12.43 28.70
CA GLU A 183 -16.00 -12.49 29.51
C GLU A 183 -16.88 -13.72 29.19
N CYS A 184 -16.26 -14.88 28.92
CA CYS A 184 -17.00 -16.14 28.77
C CYS A 184 -16.37 -17.34 29.50
N ASP A 185 -15.55 -17.11 30.54
CA ASP A 185 -15.11 -18.15 31.46
C ASP A 185 -15.97 -18.16 32.73
N GLN A 186 -17.20 -18.65 32.59
CA GLN A 186 -17.99 -19.08 33.74
C GLN A 186 -18.81 -20.32 33.37
N GLU A 187 -18.12 -21.44 33.17
CA GLU A 187 -18.79 -22.75 33.17
C GLU A 187 -18.93 -23.27 34.61
N ASP A 188 -20.20 -23.33 35.01
CA ASP A 188 -20.72 -23.99 36.19
C ASP A 188 -20.24 -25.44 36.30
N SER A 189 -19.80 -25.78 37.50
CA SER A 189 -19.41 -27.11 37.94
C SER A 189 -20.59 -28.10 37.96
N ILE A 190 -20.57 -29.14 37.12
CA ILE A 190 -21.37 -30.37 37.31
C ILE A 190 -20.53 -31.64 37.02
N SER A 191 -20.50 -32.52 38.02
CA SER A 191 -19.81 -33.81 38.13
C SER A 191 -20.30 -34.91 37.17
N PRO A 192 -19.47 -35.91 36.78
CA PRO A 192 -19.84 -36.92 35.79
C PRO A 192 -20.66 -38.08 36.39
N ARG A 193 -21.76 -38.45 35.74
CA ARG A 193 -22.44 -39.75 35.94
C ARG A 193 -22.13 -40.70 34.78
N VAL A 194 -21.63 -41.86 35.16
CA VAL A 194 -21.41 -43.06 34.35
C VAL A 194 -22.75 -43.68 33.94
N SER A 195 -22.89 -44.11 32.69
CA SER A 195 -23.62 -45.35 32.34
C SER A 195 -23.28 -45.84 30.93
N ASN A 196 -22.68 -47.03 30.87
CA ASN A 196 -22.58 -47.90 29.70
C ASN A 196 -23.97 -48.25 29.15
N ASN A 197 -24.11 -48.43 27.83
CA ASN A 197 -24.25 -49.78 27.25
C ASN A 197 -24.38 -49.77 25.72
N SER A 198 -23.73 -50.78 25.17
CA SER A 198 -23.50 -51.14 23.78
C SER A 198 -24.78 -51.57 23.03
N ILE A 199 -24.83 -51.26 21.74
CA ILE A 199 -25.85 -51.71 20.78
C ILE A 199 -25.49 -53.13 20.27
N PRO A 200 -26.41 -54.12 20.21
CA PRO A 200 -26.11 -55.45 19.69
C PRO A 200 -26.40 -55.55 18.18
N TYR A 201 -25.60 -56.39 17.50
CA TYR A 201 -25.76 -56.81 16.10
C TYR A 201 -27.01 -57.68 15.89
N GLY A 202 -27.62 -57.58 14.71
CA GLY A 202 -28.61 -58.53 14.19
C GLY A 202 -28.88 -58.36 12.69
N HIS A 203 -28.32 -59.25 11.87
CA HIS A 203 -28.84 -59.64 10.54
C HIS A 203 -30.04 -60.60 10.75
N PRO A 204 -31.04 -60.68 9.85
CA PRO A 204 -30.95 -61.38 8.54
C PRO A 204 -31.76 -60.65 7.42
N VAL A 205 -31.71 -60.96 6.12
CA VAL A 205 -31.71 -62.22 5.34
C VAL A 205 -30.83 -62.05 4.10
#